data_AF-A0A944U4H1-F1
#
_entry.id   AF-A0A944U4H1-F1
#
_cell.length_a   1.000
_cell.length_b   1.000
_cell.length_c   1.000
_cell.angle_alpha   90.00
_cell.angle_beta   90.00
_cell.angle_gamma   90.00
#
_symmetry.space_group_name_H-M   'P 1'
#
loop_
_entity.id
_entity.type
_entity.pdbx_description
1 polymer ?
#
loop_
_entity_poly.entity_id
_entity_poly.type
_entity_poly.pdbx_seq_one_letter_code
_entity_poly.pdbx_strand_id
1 'polypeptide(L)'
;MSLKNKKSAVSVTPLSIRRRNHSVWLGPLIVFLGAVSYFIYFAQFPVLRDFPWINFPVVFLGCWVNLIAIKRAFGRSDLYRGKLMAVLSMAFSILLTSLFAGYVGYISYQLPAPTETTRGLSIAPEFVLSDQNGQEVGLSDFRGKKLIITFYRGHW
;
A
#
# COMPACT_ATOMS: atom_id res chain seq x y z
N MET A 1 40.43 67.77 23.53
CA MET A 1 39.62 66.83 24.33
C MET A 1 38.59 66.19 23.41
N SER A 2 38.85 64.98 22.91
CA SER A 2 38.12 64.33 21.81
C SER A 2 37.06 63.39 22.36
N LEU A 3 35.78 63.76 22.24
CA LEU A 3 34.65 62.90 22.61
C LEU A 3 34.36 61.93 21.47
N LYS A 4 34.97 60.74 21.57
CA LYS A 4 34.78 59.61 20.66
C LYS A 4 33.36 59.05 20.85
N ASN A 5 32.45 59.46 19.97
CA ASN A 5 31.07 59.00 19.91
C ASN A 5 31.04 57.50 19.50
N LYS A 6 31.00 56.61 20.49
CA LYS A 6 30.93 55.15 20.29
C LYS A 6 29.47 54.78 20.06
N LYS A 7 28.97 54.99 18.82
CA LYS A 7 27.71 54.42 18.38
C LYS A 7 27.82 52.89 18.46
N SER A 8 27.11 52.30 19.41
CA SER A 8 26.88 50.88 19.53
C SER A 8 26.18 50.40 18.26
N ALA A 9 26.94 49.72 17.39
CA ALA A 9 26.39 49.01 16.26
C ALA A 9 25.49 47.89 16.81
N VAL A 10 24.18 48.14 16.84
CA VAL A 10 23.17 47.10 17.05
C VAL A 10 23.36 46.10 15.92
N SER A 11 23.84 44.90 16.23
CA SER A 11 23.95 43.80 15.30
C SER A 11 22.52 43.40 14.90
N VAL A 12 22.06 43.92 13.76
CA VAL A 12 20.79 43.51 13.17
C VAL A 12 20.99 42.07 12.69
N THR A 13 20.61 41.09 13.51
CA THR A 13 20.54 39.69 13.11
C THR A 13 19.60 39.61 11.92
N PRO A 14 20.05 39.14 10.73
CA PRO A 14 19.14 39.00 9.61
C PRO A 14 18.06 38.00 10.00
N LEU A 15 16.80 38.42 9.97
CA LEU A 15 15.65 37.54 10.09
C LEU A 15 15.77 36.48 8.98
N SER A 16 16.21 35.29 9.34
CA SER A 16 16.36 34.20 8.38
C SER A 16 15.00 33.90 7.76
N ILE A 17 14.85 34.20 6.46
CA ILE A 17 13.63 33.88 5.72
C ILE A 17 13.51 32.36 5.69
N ARG A 18 12.62 31.85 6.52
CA ARG A 18 12.46 30.43 6.79
C ARG A 18 11.59 29.76 5.72
N ARG A 19 12.05 28.67 5.12
CA ARG A 19 11.29 27.93 4.09
C ARG A 19 10.45 26.80 4.70
N ARG A 20 9.21 26.61 4.22
CA ARG A 20 8.35 25.46 4.54
C ARG A 20 8.84 24.20 3.80
N ASN A 21 8.79 23.06 4.48
CA ASN A 21 9.13 21.75 3.91
C ASN A 21 7.85 21.04 3.43
N HIS A 22 7.40 21.34 2.21
CA HIS A 22 6.18 20.75 1.64
C HIS A 22 6.25 19.23 1.47
N SER A 23 7.47 18.67 1.37
CA SER A 23 7.69 17.23 1.25
C SER A 23 7.14 16.41 2.43
N VAL A 24 7.02 17.02 3.61
CA VAL A 24 6.44 16.39 4.82
C VAL A 24 4.99 15.96 4.63
N TRP A 25 4.23 16.67 3.78
CA TRP A 25 2.83 16.38 3.50
C TRP A 25 2.63 15.64 2.17
N LEU A 26 3.49 15.91 1.19
CA LEU A 26 3.40 15.26 -0.12
C LEU A 26 3.66 13.75 -0.03
N GLY A 27 4.65 13.31 0.76
CA GLY A 27 4.96 11.89 0.92
C GLY A 27 3.76 11.07 1.41
N PRO A 28 3.19 11.39 2.59
CA PRO A 28 2.02 10.70 3.13
C PRO A 28 0.81 10.75 2.21
N LEU A 29 0.59 11.88 1.53
CA LEU A 29 -0.52 12.04 0.60
C LEU A 29 -0.37 11.10 -0.60
N ILE A 30 0.82 11.01 -1.19
CA ILE A 30 1.09 10.08 -2.30
C ILE A 30 0.92 8.62 -1.85
N VAL A 31 1.43 8.26 -0.66
CA VAL A 31 1.24 6.91 -0.10
C VAL A 31 -0.25 6.62 0.12
N PHE A 32 -0.98 7.56 0.70
CA PHE A 32 -2.42 7.40 0.95
C PHE A 32 -3.20 7.21 -0.35
N LEU A 33 -2.98 8.08 -1.34
CA LEU A 33 -3.65 7.96 -2.63
C LEU A 33 -3.23 6.67 -3.37
N GLY A 34 -1.95 6.29 -3.30
CA GLY A 34 -1.46 5.05 -3.88
C GLY A 34 -2.12 3.81 -3.27
N ALA A 35 -2.24 3.76 -1.94
CA ALA A 35 -2.88 2.63 -1.25
C ALA A 35 -4.41 2.62 -1.45
N VAL A 36 -5.08 3.76 -1.28
CA VAL A 36 -6.56 3.84 -1.34
C VAL A 36 -7.09 3.66 -2.76
N SER A 37 -6.40 4.19 -3.76
CA SER A 37 -6.82 4.02 -5.16
C SER A 37 -6.86 2.56 -5.58
N TYR A 38 -6.04 1.69 -4.97
CA TYR A 38 -6.10 0.24 -5.21
C TYR A 38 -7.50 -0.31 -4.94
N PHE A 39 -8.02 -0.04 -3.74
CA PHE A 39 -9.31 -0.58 -3.29
C PHE A 39 -10.50 0.02 -4.03
N ILE A 40 -10.42 1.30 -4.39
CA ILE A 40 -11.52 2.00 -5.06
C ILE A 40 -11.60 1.62 -6.54
N TYR A 41 -10.45 1.48 -7.22
CA TYR A 41 -10.41 1.39 -8.68
C TYR A 41 -9.60 0.20 -9.21
N PHE A 42 -8.35 0.01 -8.79
CA PHE A 42 -7.47 -0.97 -9.45
C PHE A 42 -7.85 -2.43 -9.15
N ALA A 43 -8.45 -2.71 -7.99
CA ALA A 43 -8.88 -4.06 -7.60
C ALA A 43 -9.98 -4.64 -8.50
N GLN A 44 -10.59 -3.82 -9.35
CA GLN A 44 -11.59 -4.21 -10.34
C GLN A 44 -10.98 -4.99 -11.52
N PHE A 45 -9.69 -4.74 -11.81
CA PHE A 45 -9.00 -5.32 -12.97
C PHE A 45 -8.18 -6.54 -12.52
N PRO A 46 -8.40 -7.75 -13.08
CA PRO A 46 -7.70 -8.97 -12.65
C PRO A 46 -6.17 -8.81 -12.66
N VAL A 47 -5.61 -8.25 -13.74
CA VAL A 47 -4.17 -8.02 -13.91
C VAL A 47 -3.57 -7.15 -12.80
N LEU A 48 -4.35 -6.24 -12.23
CA LEU A 48 -3.90 -5.28 -11.20
C LEU A 48 -4.23 -5.75 -9.79
N ARG A 49 -5.27 -6.56 -9.64
CA ARG A 49 -5.68 -7.20 -8.37
C ARG A 49 -4.68 -8.28 -7.95
N ASP A 50 -4.23 -9.10 -8.90
CA ASP A 50 -3.34 -10.22 -8.61
C ASP A 50 -1.93 -9.75 -8.24
N PHE A 51 -1.47 -8.66 -8.85
CA PHE A 51 -0.24 -8.00 -8.45
C PHE A 51 -0.36 -6.48 -8.69
N PRO A 52 -0.45 -5.65 -7.62
CA PRO A 52 -0.62 -4.18 -7.71
C PRO A 52 0.62 -3.43 -8.21
N TRP A 53 1.12 -3.78 -9.39
CA TRP A 53 2.38 -3.26 -9.95
C TRP A 53 2.35 -1.75 -10.25
N ILE A 54 1.17 -1.12 -10.29
CA ILE A 54 1.04 0.35 -10.36
C ILE A 54 1.11 0.97 -8.96
N ASN A 55 0.36 0.41 -8.00
CA ASN A 55 0.22 0.99 -6.66
C ASN A 55 1.50 0.86 -5.83
N PHE A 56 2.25 -0.24 -5.98
CA PHE A 56 3.53 -0.41 -5.26
C PHE A 56 4.54 0.69 -5.61
N PRO A 57 4.86 0.97 -6.89
CA PRO A 57 5.70 2.11 -7.26
C PRO A 57 5.19 3.45 -6.72
N VAL A 58 3.89 3.72 -6.76
CA VAL A 58 3.32 4.99 -6.25
C VAL A 58 3.56 5.11 -4.74
N VAL A 59 3.29 4.05 -3.97
CA VAL A 59 3.53 4.03 -2.53
C VAL A 59 5.02 4.16 -2.21
N PHE A 60 5.90 3.46 -2.92
CA PHE A 60 7.35 3.60 -2.74
C PHE A 60 7.86 4.99 -3.11
N LEU A 61 7.29 5.63 -4.14
CA LEU A 61 7.58 7.01 -4.50
C LEU A 61 7.20 7.97 -3.36
N GLY A 62 6.04 7.77 -2.73
CA GLY A 62 5.63 8.57 -1.55
C GLY A 62 6.59 8.41 -0.37
N CYS A 63 7.02 7.18 -0.08
CA CYS A 63 8.05 6.90 0.93
C CYS A 63 9.39 7.58 0.58
N TRP A 64 9.81 7.55 -0.69
CA TRP A 64 11.01 8.23 -1.16
C TRP A 64 10.94 9.75 -0.96
N VAL A 65 9.80 10.37 -1.25
CA VAL A 65 9.57 11.80 -0.98
C VAL A 65 9.70 12.12 0.52
N ASN A 66 9.28 11.21 1.41
CA ASN A 66 9.47 11.38 2.84
C ASN A 66 10.93 11.24 3.29
N LEU A 67 11.72 10.36 2.66
CA LEU A 67 13.16 10.30 2.93
C LEU A 67 13.84 11.64 2.59
N ILE A 68 13.43 12.29 1.49
CA ILE A 68 13.88 13.64 1.15
C ILE A 68 13.43 14.65 2.21
N ALA A 69 12.19 14.54 2.72
CA ALA A 69 11.67 15.41 3.77
C ALA A 69 12.50 15.30 5.07
N ILE A 70 12.84 14.08 5.49
CA ILE A 70 13.73 13.80 6.63
C ILE A 70 15.12 14.38 6.37
N LYS A 71 15.74 14.06 5.23
CA LYS A 71 17.09 14.56 4.90
C LYS A 71 17.17 16.09 4.96
N ARG A 72 16.13 16.79 4.50
CA ARG A 72 16.02 18.25 4.59
C ARG A 72 15.81 18.76 6.02
N ALA A 73 14.97 18.08 6.81
CA ALA A 73 14.66 18.47 8.19
C ALA A 73 15.83 18.26 9.17
N PHE A 74 16.67 17.24 8.92
CA PHE A 74 17.83 16.93 9.77
C PHE A 74 19.13 17.57 9.26
N GLY A 75 19.36 17.61 7.94
CA GLY A 75 20.60 18.13 7.35
C GLY A 75 20.70 19.66 7.24
N ARG A 76 19.59 20.39 7.37
CA ARG A 76 19.55 21.87 7.36
C ARG A 76 18.61 22.39 8.43
N SER A 77 18.85 22.01 9.69
CA SER A 77 18.00 22.40 10.83
C SER A 77 17.85 23.90 11.04
N ASP A 78 18.81 24.69 10.54
CA ASP A 78 18.79 26.16 10.63
C ASP A 78 17.78 26.78 9.65
N LEU A 79 17.51 26.12 8.53
CA LEU A 79 16.57 26.58 7.49
C LEU A 79 15.19 25.90 7.59
N TYR A 80 15.15 24.64 8.04
CA TYR A 80 13.92 23.83 8.11
C TYR A 80 13.67 23.34 9.54
N ARG A 81 12.54 23.77 10.15
CA ARG A 81 11.98 23.12 11.36
C ARG A 81 10.96 22.05 10.96
N GLY A 82 10.73 21.10 11.86
CA GLY A 82 9.73 20.05 11.66
C GLY A 82 10.30 18.63 11.68
N LYS A 83 11.39 18.38 12.41
CA LYS A 83 11.94 17.02 12.61
C LYS A 83 10.86 16.05 13.09
N LEU A 84 10.07 16.45 14.09
CA LEU A 84 8.94 15.66 14.58
C LEU A 84 7.93 15.36 13.47
N MET A 85 7.50 16.36 12.71
CA MET A 85 6.54 16.17 11.61
C MET A 85 7.11 15.31 10.48
N ALA A 86 8.40 15.42 10.17
CA ALA A 86 9.08 14.56 9.21
C ALA A 86 9.17 13.09 9.68
N VAL A 87 9.37 12.88 10.99
CA VAL A 87 9.34 11.53 11.58
C VAL A 87 7.92 10.97 11.59
N LEU A 88 6.92 11.76 12.00
CA LEU A 88 5.51 11.35 12.00
C LEU A 88 5.00 11.02 10.60
N SER A 89 5.32 11.85 9.60
CA SER A 89 4.96 11.59 8.20
C SER A 89 5.60 10.31 7.66
N MET A 90 6.87 10.06 7.97
CA MET A 90 7.54 8.82 7.59
C MET A 90 6.95 7.61 8.31
N ALA A 91 6.70 7.70 9.62
CA ALA A 91 6.09 6.63 10.40
C ALA A 91 4.71 6.27 9.85
N PHE A 92 3.87 7.26 9.56
CA PHE A 92 2.57 7.07 8.91
C PHE A 92 2.70 6.39 7.55
N SER A 93 3.67 6.80 6.74
CA SER A 93 3.87 6.25 5.39
C SER A 93 4.38 4.81 5.43
N ILE A 94 5.30 4.50 6.34
CA ILE A 94 5.76 3.13 6.58
C ILE A 94 4.59 2.27 7.04
N LEU A 95 3.82 2.74 8.04
CA LEU A 95 2.66 2.00 8.54
C LEU A 95 1.67 1.70 7.42
N LEU A 96 1.28 2.69 6.65
CA LEU A 96 0.30 2.52 5.58
C LEU A 96 0.83 1.63 4.44
N THR A 97 2.11 1.77 4.09
CA THR A 97 2.78 0.88 3.12
C THR A 97 2.80 -0.56 3.60
N SER A 98 3.16 -0.79 4.87
CA SER A 98 3.22 -2.13 5.47
C SER A 98 1.83 -2.76 5.57
N LEU A 99 0.81 -2.00 5.98
CA LEU A 99 -0.57 -2.47 6.01
C LEU A 99 -1.07 -2.82 4.61
N PHE A 100 -0.79 -1.97 3.62
CA PHE A 100 -1.14 -2.23 2.23
C PHE A 100 -0.47 -3.49 1.69
N ALA A 101 0.86 -3.61 1.84
CA ALA A 101 1.63 -4.75 1.38
C ALA A 101 1.23 -6.04 2.11
N GLY A 102 1.03 -5.99 3.43
CA GLY A 102 0.60 -7.13 4.23
C GLY A 102 -0.83 -7.56 3.91
N TYR A 103 -1.74 -6.61 3.65
CA TYR A 103 -3.09 -6.95 3.25
C TYR A 103 -3.10 -7.64 1.88
N VAL A 104 -2.54 -6.98 0.87
CA VAL A 104 -2.57 -7.51 -0.51
C VAL A 104 -1.74 -8.78 -0.59
N GLY A 105 -0.49 -8.79 -0.13
CA GLY A 105 0.44 -9.90 -0.32
C GLY A 105 0.29 -11.08 0.64
N TYR A 106 -0.47 -10.94 1.74
CA TYR A 106 -0.59 -12.01 2.74
C TYR A 106 -2.03 -12.25 3.17
N ILE A 107 -2.70 -11.26 3.77
CA ILE A 107 -4.04 -11.44 4.36
C ILE A 107 -5.06 -11.82 3.28
N SER A 108 -4.99 -11.20 2.09
CA SER A 108 -5.96 -11.44 1.00
C SER A 108 -5.88 -12.85 0.38
N TYR A 109 -4.78 -13.57 0.61
CA TYR A 109 -4.56 -14.94 0.12
C TYR A 109 -4.83 -16.01 1.16
N GLN A 110 -5.19 -15.64 2.39
CA GLN A 110 -5.53 -16.63 3.40
C GLN A 110 -6.88 -17.28 3.08
N LEU A 111 -6.82 -18.55 2.69
CA LEU A 111 -7.99 -19.41 2.55
C LEU A 111 -8.21 -20.16 3.86
N PRO A 112 -9.47 -20.38 4.29
CA PRO A 112 -9.76 -21.29 5.38
C PRO A 112 -9.08 -22.63 5.11
N ALA A 113 -8.48 -23.22 6.15
CA ALA A 113 -7.98 -24.58 6.04
C ALA A 113 -9.15 -25.49 5.61
N PRO A 114 -8.94 -26.42 4.68
CA PRO A 114 -9.97 -27.39 4.33
C PRO A 114 -10.43 -28.10 5.60
N THR A 115 -11.72 -28.00 5.92
CA THR A 115 -12.31 -28.66 7.11
C THR A 115 -12.33 -30.17 6.93
N GLU A 116 -12.42 -30.63 5.68
CA GLU A 116 -12.43 -32.02 5.24
C GLU A 116 -11.49 -32.13 4.03
N THR A 117 -10.60 -33.12 4.01
CA THR A 117 -9.70 -33.34 2.86
C THR A 117 -10.22 -34.48 2.02
N THR A 118 -10.32 -34.30 0.70
CA THR A 118 -10.56 -35.40 -0.26
C THR A 118 -9.34 -36.33 -0.40
N ARG A 119 -8.20 -35.99 0.21
CA ARG A 119 -6.99 -36.83 0.26
C ARG A 119 -7.31 -38.10 1.05
N GLY A 120 -7.52 -39.21 0.34
CA GLY A 120 -7.80 -40.52 0.92
C GLY A 120 -9.17 -41.07 0.57
N LEU A 121 -10.04 -40.29 -0.07
CA LEU A 121 -11.27 -40.82 -0.64
C LEU A 121 -10.93 -41.70 -1.86
N SER A 122 -11.37 -42.95 -1.83
CA SER A 122 -11.31 -43.86 -2.97
C SER A 122 -12.38 -43.56 -4.02
N ILE A 123 -13.43 -42.82 -3.64
CA ILE A 123 -14.59 -42.48 -4.46
C ILE A 123 -14.85 -40.97 -4.29
N ALA A 124 -14.96 -40.25 -5.40
CA ALA A 124 -15.36 -38.84 -5.37
C ALA A 124 -16.81 -38.72 -4.85
N PRO A 125 -17.09 -37.81 -3.90
CA PRO A 125 -18.46 -37.59 -3.42
C PRO A 125 -19.40 -37.21 -4.56
N GLU A 126 -20.63 -37.72 -4.54
CA GLU A 126 -21.64 -37.33 -5.50
C GLU A 126 -21.99 -35.85 -5.33
N PHE A 127 -22.12 -35.14 -6.45
CA PHE A 127 -22.60 -33.77 -6.49
C PHE A 127 -23.46 -33.57 -7.73
N VAL A 128 -24.38 -32.60 -7.65
CA VAL A 128 -25.19 -32.12 -8.77
C VAL A 128 -25.02 -30.61 -8.84
N LEU A 129 -24.66 -30.10 -10.01
CA LEU A 129 -24.45 -28.68 -10.27
C LEU A 129 -25.25 -28.27 -11.49
N SER A 130 -25.66 -27.00 -11.55
CA SER A 130 -26.24 -26.43 -12.77
C SER A 130 -25.15 -26.07 -13.77
N ASP A 131 -25.36 -26.43 -15.03
CA ASP A 131 -24.52 -25.99 -16.14
C ASP A 131 -24.83 -24.54 -16.56
N GLN A 132 -24.16 -24.05 -17.62
CA GLN A 132 -24.38 -22.70 -18.15
C GLN A 132 -25.79 -22.45 -18.72
N ASN A 133 -26.58 -23.50 -18.95
CA ASN A 133 -27.96 -23.42 -19.45
C ASN A 133 -28.98 -23.60 -18.32
N GLY A 134 -28.53 -23.79 -17.07
CA GLY A 134 -29.40 -24.09 -15.93
C GLY A 134 -29.85 -25.56 -15.85
N GLN A 135 -29.27 -26.45 -16.66
CA GLN A 135 -29.56 -27.88 -16.59
C GLN A 135 -28.75 -28.51 -15.46
N GLU A 136 -29.40 -29.37 -14.67
CA GLU A 136 -28.72 -30.14 -13.63
C GLU A 136 -27.80 -31.20 -14.25
N VAL A 137 -26.56 -31.21 -13.79
CA VAL A 137 -25.52 -32.17 -14.22
C VAL A 137 -24.91 -32.78 -12.96
N GLY A 138 -25.04 -34.10 -12.85
CA GLY A 138 -24.51 -34.90 -11.76
C GLY A 138 -23.16 -35.54 -12.09
N LEU A 139 -22.39 -35.88 -11.04
CA LEU A 139 -21.18 -36.68 -11.20
C LEU A 139 -21.48 -38.05 -11.85
N SER A 140 -22.62 -38.65 -11.49
CA SER A 140 -23.10 -39.92 -12.03
C SER A 140 -23.37 -39.92 -13.54
N ASP A 141 -23.62 -38.76 -14.16
CA ASP A 141 -23.81 -38.63 -15.61
C ASP A 141 -22.53 -38.94 -16.41
N PHE A 142 -21.37 -38.88 -15.74
CA PHE A 142 -20.05 -39.15 -16.34
C PHE A 142 -19.49 -40.54 -16.01
N ARG A 143 -20.32 -41.47 -15.49
CA ARG A 143 -19.87 -42.85 -15.20
C ARG A 143 -19.22 -43.50 -16.43
N GLY A 144 -18.08 -44.16 -16.21
CA GLY A 144 -17.28 -44.78 -17.27
C GLY A 144 -16.37 -43.82 -18.04
N LYS A 145 -16.39 -42.51 -17.76
CA LYS A 145 -15.50 -41.50 -18.36
C LYS A 145 -14.47 -41.01 -17.35
N LYS A 146 -13.29 -40.58 -17.84
CA LYS A 146 -12.31 -39.84 -17.03
C LYS A 146 -12.74 -38.38 -16.94
N LEU A 147 -12.85 -37.85 -15.73
CA LEU A 147 -13.30 -36.48 -15.47
C LEU A 147 -12.18 -35.68 -14.79
N ILE A 148 -11.99 -34.42 -15.20
CA ILE A 148 -11.16 -33.44 -14.50
C ILE A 148 -12.12 -32.41 -13.90
N ILE A 149 -12.03 -32.19 -12.59
CA ILE A 149 -12.85 -31.21 -11.88
C ILE A 149 -11.93 -30.06 -11.49
N THR A 150 -12.25 -28.86 -11.98
CA THR A 150 -11.49 -27.64 -11.69
C THR A 150 -12.36 -26.71 -10.85
N PHE A 151 -11.96 -26.52 -9.60
CA PHE A 151 -12.57 -25.51 -8.72
C PHE A 151 -11.90 -24.16 -8.96
N TYR A 152 -12.69 -23.11 -9.18
CA TYR A 152 -12.20 -21.76 -9.34
C TYR A 152 -13.14 -20.77 -8.63
N ARG A 153 -12.58 -19.64 -8.16
CA ARG A 153 -13.28 -18.68 -7.28
C ARG A 153 -14.38 -17.87 -7.98
N GLY A 154 -14.37 -17.81 -9.30
CA GLY A 154 -15.37 -17.10 -10.11
C GLY A 154 -14.95 -16.95 -11.56
N HIS A 155 -15.93 -16.79 -12.44
CA HIS A 155 -15.75 -16.44 -13.85
C HIS A 155 -16.08 -14.95 -13.97
N TRP A 156 -15.14 -14.15 -14.47
CA TRP A 156 -15.26 -12.69 -14.60
C TRP A 156 -15.00 -12.26 -16.04
#